data_AF-A0A6C0AZ83-F1
#
_entry.id   AF-A0A6C0AZ83-F1
#
_cell.length_a   1.000
_cell.length_b   1.000
_cell.length_c   1.000
_cell.angle_alpha   90.00
_cell.angle_beta   90.00
_cell.angle_gamma   90.00
#
_symmetry.space_group_name_H-M   'P 1'
#
loop_
_entity.id
_entity.type
_entity.pdbx_description
1 polymer ?
#
loop_
_entity_poly.entity_id
_entity_poly.type
_entity_poly.pdbx_seq_one_letter_code
_entity_poly.pdbx_strand_id
1 'polypeptide(L)'
;MTSNSNNANYGGRQPNTSAYVKSFNYGRITDAWYYSNTTNTTSDTNLLLLPSNSTATVTIPGNLVVEGSINIPSDVHLKRNIQLLSLDSCDKILSLNPVSYRYIDDQKDKLHFGMIAQEVETLYPNLVNTISTEVNNTTVSMKAINYIEIIPILLVKIKDLQSQIDVLNTKIVEK
;
A
#
# COMPACT_ATOMS: atom_id res chain seq x y z
N MET A 1 23.85 90.60 -4.83
CA MET A 1 22.74 89.65 -4.86
C MET A 1 22.95 88.72 -6.04
N THR A 2 23.37 87.48 -5.81
CA THR A 2 23.05 86.34 -6.67
C THR A 2 23.01 85.11 -5.78
N SER A 3 21.93 84.36 -5.95
CA SER A 3 21.38 83.32 -5.10
C SER A 3 22.08 81.97 -5.27
N ASN A 4 22.07 81.20 -4.18
CA ASN A 4 22.27 79.74 -4.13
C ASN A 4 21.58 78.99 -5.29
N SER A 5 22.21 77.91 -5.76
CA SER A 5 21.45 76.69 -6.07
C SER A 5 22.25 75.47 -5.64
N ASN A 6 21.65 74.72 -4.71
CA ASN A 6 22.14 73.49 -4.13
C ASN A 6 22.55 72.47 -5.20
N ASN A 7 23.76 71.91 -5.10
CA ASN A 7 24.13 70.72 -5.87
C ASN A 7 23.24 69.55 -5.41
N ALA A 8 22.32 69.13 -6.28
CA ALA A 8 21.54 67.92 -6.07
C ALA A 8 22.48 66.70 -6.16
N ASN A 9 22.60 65.95 -5.06
CA ASN A 9 23.37 64.72 -5.01
C ASN A 9 22.57 63.59 -5.69
N TYR A 10 22.87 63.30 -6.96
CA TYR A 10 22.31 62.17 -7.71
C TYR A 10 22.97 60.82 -7.33
N GLY A 11 23.23 60.61 -6.04
CA GLY A 11 23.78 59.37 -5.49
C GLY A 11 22.78 58.22 -5.36
N GLY A 12 21.76 58.17 -6.22
CA GLY A 12 20.78 57.08 -6.23
C GLY A 12 21.44 55.79 -6.72
N ARG A 13 21.75 54.87 -5.80
CA ARG A 13 22.27 53.54 -6.15
C ARG A 13 21.29 52.87 -7.11
N GLN A 14 21.71 52.65 -8.35
CA GLN A 14 20.96 51.82 -9.29
C GLN A 14 20.98 50.38 -8.77
N PRO A 15 19.81 49.75 -8.56
CA PRO A 15 19.79 48.35 -8.17
C PRO A 15 20.42 47.51 -9.28
N ASN A 16 21.20 46.50 -8.90
CA ASN A 16 21.85 45.61 -9.85
C ASN A 16 20.82 44.85 -10.69
N THR A 17 21.25 44.31 -11.83
CA THR A 17 20.40 43.54 -12.76
C THR A 17 19.71 42.33 -12.12
N SER A 18 20.16 41.91 -10.92
CA SER A 18 19.55 40.88 -10.09
C SER A 18 18.23 41.32 -9.43
N ALA A 19 18.02 42.62 -9.24
CA ALA A 19 16.87 43.17 -8.51
C ALA A 19 15.52 42.97 -9.22
N TYR A 20 15.54 42.68 -10.53
CA TYR A 20 14.35 42.40 -11.34
C TYR A 20 14.21 40.93 -11.73
N VAL A 21 15.08 40.05 -11.21
CA VAL A 21 14.98 38.61 -11.46
C VAL A 21 13.91 38.03 -10.55
N LYS A 22 12.72 37.80 -11.12
CA LYS A 22 11.67 37.02 -10.46
C LYS A 22 12.10 35.55 -10.47
N SER A 23 12.65 35.07 -9.36
CA SER A 23 12.91 33.65 -9.17
C SER A 23 11.59 32.92 -8.90
N PHE A 24 11.17 32.09 -9.85
CA PHE A 24 10.12 31.12 -9.62
C PHE A 24 10.77 29.90 -8.98
N ASN A 25 10.66 29.80 -7.65
CA ASN A 25 10.87 28.53 -6.98
C ASN A 25 9.67 27.65 -7.35
N TYR A 26 9.83 26.80 -8.35
CA TYR A 26 8.92 25.67 -8.50
C TYR A 26 9.04 24.85 -7.23
N GLY A 27 7.93 24.72 -6.49
CA GLY A 27 7.87 23.84 -5.33
C GLY A 27 8.42 22.48 -5.75
N ARG A 28 9.43 21.99 -5.02
CA ARG A 28 9.90 20.62 -5.23
C ARG A 28 8.68 19.71 -5.12
N ILE A 29 8.55 18.78 -6.07
CA ILE A 29 7.83 17.53 -5.82
C ILE A 29 8.37 17.04 -4.48
N THR A 30 7.53 17.00 -3.45
CA THR A 30 7.92 16.38 -2.19
C THR A 30 8.22 14.92 -2.55
N ASP A 31 9.46 14.48 -2.37
CA ASP A 31 9.80 13.07 -2.60
C ASP A 31 8.76 12.22 -1.87
N ALA A 32 8.11 11.30 -2.57
CA ALA A 32 7.09 10.44 -1.96
C ALA A 32 7.69 9.54 -0.86
N TRP A 33 9.02 9.35 -0.89
CA TRP A 33 9.79 8.46 -0.05
C TRP A 33 11.12 9.08 0.36
N TYR A 34 11.59 8.77 1.56
CA TYR A 34 12.96 9.07 1.99
C TYR A 34 13.53 7.90 2.80
N TYR A 35 14.84 7.75 2.75
CA TYR A 35 15.57 6.85 3.63
C TYR A 35 15.95 7.57 4.92
N SER A 36 15.77 6.91 6.05
CA SER A 36 16.20 7.41 7.36
C SER A 36 17.09 6.39 8.04
N ASN A 37 18.23 6.86 8.53
CA ASN A 37 19.09 6.08 9.41
C ASN A 37 18.69 6.38 10.85
N THR A 38 18.11 5.42 11.54
CA THR A 38 17.93 5.53 12.99
C THR A 38 19.07 4.80 13.68
N THR A 39 19.83 5.53 14.49
CA THR A 39 20.88 4.96 15.33
C THR A 39 20.24 4.53 16.65
N ASN A 40 20.16 3.23 16.89
CA ASN A 40 19.91 2.75 18.25
C ASN A 40 21.17 2.94 19.09
N THR A 41 21.01 2.98 20.42
CA THR A 41 22.08 3.18 21.42
C THR A 41 23.21 2.14 21.35
N THR A 42 23.07 1.10 20.52
CA THR A 42 24.00 -0.02 20.33
C THR A 42 24.79 -0.01 19.01
N SER A 43 24.85 1.12 18.29
CA SER A 43 25.60 1.28 17.03
C SER A 43 25.07 0.49 15.81
N ASP A 44 23.93 -0.20 15.94
CA ASP A 44 23.22 -0.75 14.80
C ASP A 44 22.43 0.36 14.09
N THR A 45 22.75 0.63 12.82
CA THR A 45 21.97 1.48 11.94
C THR A 45 20.79 0.69 11.38
N ASN A 46 19.56 1.01 11.79
CA ASN A 46 18.40 0.51 11.08
C ASN A 46 18.12 1.43 9.90
N LEU A 47 18.13 0.87 8.70
CA LEU A 47 17.71 1.57 7.49
C LEU A 47 16.19 1.45 7.37
N LEU A 48 15.51 2.59 7.37
CA LEU A 48 14.06 2.66 7.15
C LEU A 48 13.76 3.33 5.82
N LEU A 49 12.86 2.73 5.05
CA LEU A 49 12.20 3.39 3.92
C LEU A 49 10.86 3.93 4.40
N LEU A 50 10.69 5.25 4.40
CA LEU A 50 9.52 5.91 4.96
C LEU A 50 8.79 6.72 3.89
N PRO A 51 7.44 6.67 3.85
CA PRO A 51 6.68 7.61 3.04
C PRO A 51 6.82 9.02 3.62
N SER A 52 6.74 10.04 2.77
CA SER A 52 6.76 11.45 3.22
C SER A 52 5.55 11.84 4.07
N ASN A 53 4.48 11.04 4.02
CA ASN A 53 3.34 11.11 4.93
C ASN A 53 3.20 9.76 5.67
N SER A 54 3.33 9.78 7.00
CA SER A 54 3.26 8.59 7.86
C SER A 54 1.93 7.85 7.82
N THR A 55 0.86 8.46 7.30
CA THR A 55 -0.46 7.83 7.13
C THR A 55 -0.76 7.44 5.69
N ALA A 56 0.15 7.71 4.75
CA ALA A 56 -0.06 7.39 3.34
C ALA A 56 0.18 5.90 3.05
N THR A 57 -0.67 5.35 2.19
CA THR A 57 -0.47 4.01 1.62
C THR A 57 0.72 4.01 0.67
N VAL A 58 1.49 2.92 0.70
CA VAL A 58 2.61 2.65 -0.19
C VAL A 58 2.10 2.02 -1.50
N THR A 59 2.24 2.71 -2.63
CA THR A 59 1.99 2.12 -3.96
C THR A 59 3.30 2.03 -4.73
N ILE A 60 3.69 0.81 -5.12
CA ILE A 60 4.90 0.55 -5.90
C ILE A 60 4.49 0.30 -7.36
N PRO A 61 4.81 1.21 -8.30
CA PRO A 61 4.60 0.93 -9.72
C PRO A 61 5.61 -0.12 -10.18
N GLY A 62 5.13 -1.35 -10.45
CA GLY A 62 5.95 -2.45 -10.95
C GLY A 62 5.98 -3.66 -10.02
N ASN A 63 7.00 -4.50 -10.19
CA ASN A 63 7.14 -5.74 -9.43
C ASN A 63 7.97 -5.51 -8.16
N LEU A 64 7.49 -6.06 -7.04
CA LEU A 64 8.26 -6.14 -5.80
C LEU A 64 9.00 -7.48 -5.75
N VAL A 65 10.33 -7.44 -5.70
CA VAL A 65 11.18 -8.63 -5.48
C VAL A 65 11.82 -8.50 -4.11
N VAL A 66 11.60 -9.48 -3.24
CA VAL A 66 12.15 -9.53 -1.88
C VAL A 66 12.97 -10.82 -1.76
N GLU A 67 14.28 -10.69 -1.54
CA GLU A 67 15.17 -11.85 -1.34
C GLU A 67 15.00 -12.51 0.04
N GLY A 68 14.47 -11.75 1.01
CA GLY A 68 14.10 -12.23 2.34
C GLY A 68 12.62 -12.59 2.48
N SER A 69 12.04 -12.27 3.64
CA SER A 69 10.62 -12.48 3.90
C SER A 69 9.85 -11.17 4.09
N ILE A 70 8.57 -11.19 3.72
CA ILE A 70 7.61 -10.14 4.09
C ILE A 70 6.90 -10.62 5.36
N ASN A 71 7.16 -9.95 6.48
CA ASN A 71 6.58 -10.31 7.77
C ASN A 71 5.50 -9.30 8.17
N ILE A 72 4.31 -9.80 8.52
CA ILE A 72 3.19 -8.99 9.01
C ILE A 72 3.14 -9.15 10.54
N PRO A 73 3.29 -8.06 11.33
CA PRO A 73 3.20 -8.13 12.78
C PRO A 73 1.86 -8.72 13.25
N SER A 74 1.91 -9.72 14.14
CA SER A 74 0.73 -10.52 14.51
C SER A 74 0.68 -10.84 16.00
N ASP A 75 1.41 -10.07 16.82
CA ASP A 75 1.45 -10.23 18.28
C ASP A 75 0.05 -10.05 18.90
N VAL A 76 -0.22 -10.79 19.98
CA VAL A 76 -1.48 -10.68 20.74
C VAL A 76 -1.71 -9.26 21.26
N HIS A 77 -0.65 -8.53 21.64
CA HIS A 77 -0.78 -7.16 22.14
C HIS A 77 -1.19 -6.15 21.05
N LEU A 78 -1.08 -6.52 19.76
CA LEU A 78 -1.50 -5.70 18.62
C LEU A 78 -2.97 -5.93 18.26
N LYS A 79 -3.65 -6.87 18.92
CA LYS A 79 -4.99 -7.33 18.56
C LYS A 79 -5.98 -7.08 19.70
N ARG A 80 -7.24 -6.83 19.33
CA ARG A 80 -8.38 -6.71 20.25
C ARG A 80 -9.56 -7.51 19.72
N ASN A 81 -10.49 -7.87 20.60
CA ASN A 81 -11.71 -8.62 20.26
C ASN A 81 -11.41 -9.93 19.50
N ILE A 82 -10.43 -10.70 19.99
CA ILE A 82 -10.00 -11.95 19.35
C ILE A 82 -11.12 -13.00 19.52
N GLN A 83 -11.62 -13.50 18.39
CA GLN A 83 -12.64 -14.54 18.32
C GLN A 83 -12.17 -15.65 17.38
N LEU A 84 -12.59 -16.88 17.67
CA LEU A 84 -12.36 -18.00 16.75
C LEU A 84 -13.23 -17.81 15.50
N LEU A 85 -12.66 -18.11 14.33
CA LEU A 85 -13.42 -18.19 13.09
C LEU A 85 -14.38 -19.38 13.15
N SER A 86 -15.67 -19.13 12.95
CA SER A 86 -16.68 -20.19 12.89
C SER A 86 -16.75 -20.79 11.49
N LEU A 87 -17.17 -22.05 11.41
CA LEU A 87 -17.32 -22.75 10.13
C LEU A 87 -18.27 -21.99 9.19
N ASP A 88 -19.44 -21.61 9.70
CA ASP A 88 -20.47 -20.86 8.98
C ASP A 88 -19.94 -19.53 8.40
N SER A 89 -19.04 -18.84 9.12
CA SER A 89 -18.44 -17.59 8.64
C SER A 89 -17.44 -17.82 7.49
N CYS A 90 -16.86 -19.01 7.43
CA CYS A 90 -15.89 -19.42 6.43
C CYS A 90 -16.51 -20.15 5.24
N ASP A 91 -17.76 -20.60 5.29
CA ASP A 91 -18.36 -21.43 4.24
C ASP A 91 -18.47 -20.73 2.88
N LYS A 92 -18.65 -19.41 2.87
CA LYS A 92 -18.75 -18.63 1.63
C LYS A 92 -17.49 -18.72 0.77
N ILE A 93 -16.34 -19.10 1.34
CA ILE A 93 -15.08 -19.25 0.58
C ILE A 93 -15.21 -20.30 -0.52
N LEU A 94 -16.04 -21.33 -0.31
CA LEU A 94 -16.28 -22.40 -1.28
C LEU A 94 -17.15 -21.94 -2.46
N SER A 95 -17.80 -20.79 -2.34
CA SER A 95 -18.60 -20.18 -3.42
C SER A 95 -17.78 -19.22 -4.30
N LEU A 96 -16.51 -18.96 -3.96
CA LEU A 96 -15.62 -18.16 -4.80
C LEU A 96 -15.16 -18.95 -6.02
N ASN A 97 -15.00 -18.25 -7.14
CA ASN A 97 -14.54 -18.83 -8.39
C ASN A 97 -13.07 -18.47 -8.66
N PRO A 98 -12.14 -19.44 -8.57
CA PRO A 98 -10.81 -19.26 -9.12
C PRO A 98 -10.91 -19.10 -10.64
N VAL A 99 -10.23 -18.08 -11.18
CA VAL A 99 -10.20 -17.79 -12.61
C VAL A 99 -8.77 -17.70 -13.12
N SER A 100 -8.60 -17.98 -14.41
CA SER A 100 -7.39 -17.62 -15.14
C SER A 100 -7.64 -16.37 -15.98
N TYR A 101 -6.68 -15.47 -16.05
CA TYR A 101 -6.83 -14.21 -16.79
C TYR A 101 -5.50 -13.74 -17.37
N ARG A 102 -5.60 -12.75 -18.26
CA ARG A 102 -4.48 -12.04 -18.88
C ARG A 102 -4.74 -10.55 -18.67
N TYR A 103 -3.72 -9.78 -18.33
CA TYR A 103 -3.89 -8.33 -18.20
C TYR A 103 -4.02 -7.69 -19.59
N ILE A 104 -4.89 -6.68 -19.71
CA ILE A 104 -5.15 -5.98 -20.97
C ILE A 104 -3.88 -5.30 -21.49
N ASP A 105 -3.06 -4.75 -20.59
CA ASP A 105 -1.82 -4.02 -20.91
C ASP A 105 -0.57 -4.78 -20.43
N ASP A 106 -0.54 -6.10 -20.66
CA ASP A 106 0.68 -6.90 -20.46
C ASP A 106 1.31 -7.25 -21.81
N GLN A 107 2.44 -6.60 -22.11
CA GLN A 107 3.22 -6.85 -23.32
C GLN A 107 3.72 -8.29 -23.43
N LYS A 108 3.87 -9.00 -22.30
CA LYS A 108 4.33 -10.39 -22.29
C LYS A 108 3.19 -11.38 -22.50
N ASP A 109 1.94 -10.90 -22.52
CA ASP A 109 0.72 -11.69 -22.56
C ASP A 109 0.87 -12.94 -21.68
N LYS A 110 1.08 -12.74 -20.38
CA LYS A 110 1.28 -13.82 -19.44
C LYS A 110 -0.07 -14.31 -18.92
N LEU A 111 -0.21 -15.63 -18.80
CA LEU A 111 -1.36 -16.23 -18.13
C LEU A 111 -1.18 -16.12 -16.61
N HIS A 112 -2.20 -15.61 -15.93
CA HIS A 112 -2.29 -15.46 -14.48
C HIS A 112 -3.45 -16.27 -13.91
N PHE A 113 -3.38 -16.56 -12.61
CA PHE A 113 -4.43 -17.23 -11.85
C PHE A 113 -4.77 -16.38 -10.63
N GLY A 114 -6.05 -16.31 -10.29
CA GLY A 114 -6.51 -15.52 -9.16
C GLY A 114 -8.02 -15.55 -9.03
N MET A 115 -8.59 -14.43 -8.59
CA MET A 115 -10.03 -14.24 -8.41
C MET A 115 -10.41 -12.84 -8.84
N ILE A 116 -11.69 -12.64 -9.14
CA ILE A 116 -12.23 -11.32 -9.47
C ILE A 116 -12.56 -10.58 -8.17
N ALA A 117 -11.93 -9.42 -7.96
CA ALA A 117 -12.08 -8.67 -6.70
C ALA A 117 -13.53 -8.27 -6.40
N GLN A 118 -14.31 -7.93 -7.43
CA GLN A 118 -15.73 -7.59 -7.31
C GLN A 118 -16.56 -8.78 -6.83
N GLU A 119 -16.27 -10.00 -7.28
CA GLU A 119 -16.95 -11.21 -6.81
C GLU A 119 -16.58 -11.50 -5.35
N VAL A 120 -15.30 -11.41 -5.01
CA VAL A 120 -14.81 -11.60 -3.65
C VAL A 120 -15.46 -10.61 -2.68
N GLU A 121 -15.57 -9.35 -3.06
CA GLU A 121 -16.14 -8.29 -2.22
C GLU A 121 -17.60 -8.56 -1.83
N THR A 122 -18.40 -9.19 -2.69
CA THR A 122 -19.80 -9.51 -2.37
C THR A 122 -19.92 -10.50 -1.21
N LEU A 123 -18.93 -11.39 -1.04
CA LEU A 123 -18.93 -12.43 -0.01
C LEU A 123 -18.06 -12.04 1.19
N TYR A 124 -16.91 -11.42 0.93
CA TYR A 124 -15.87 -11.04 1.88
C TYR A 124 -15.39 -9.60 1.60
N PRO A 125 -16.20 -8.58 1.94
CA PRO A 125 -15.85 -7.18 1.66
C PRO A 125 -14.55 -6.75 2.35
N ASN A 126 -14.26 -7.29 3.53
CA ASN A 126 -13.06 -6.96 4.30
C ASN A 126 -11.75 -7.45 3.65
N LEU A 127 -11.82 -8.38 2.69
CA LEU A 127 -10.65 -8.86 1.95
C LEU A 127 -10.33 -8.01 0.73
N VAL A 128 -11.18 -7.03 0.39
CA VAL A 128 -11.04 -6.23 -0.82
C VAL A 128 -10.82 -4.77 -0.46
N ASN A 129 -9.70 -4.22 -0.91
CA ASN A 129 -9.36 -2.83 -0.74
C ASN A 129 -9.60 -2.07 -2.05
N THR A 130 -10.11 -0.85 -1.95
CA THR A 130 -10.15 0.09 -3.08
C THR A 130 -8.95 1.02 -2.99
N ILE A 131 -8.11 0.99 -4.02
CA ILE A 131 -6.92 1.82 -4.16
C ILE A 131 -7.27 2.92 -5.17
N SER A 132 -7.27 4.17 -4.72
CA SER A 132 -7.53 5.35 -5.56
C SER A 132 -6.24 6.15 -5.76
N THR A 133 -5.95 6.51 -7.01
CA THR A 133 -4.79 7.32 -7.39
C THR A 133 -5.24 8.48 -8.26
N GLU A 134 -4.75 9.68 -7.96
CA GLU A 134 -4.96 10.86 -8.79
C GLU A 134 -3.97 10.87 -9.96
N VAL A 135 -4.50 10.85 -11.19
CA VAL A 135 -3.72 10.98 -12.42
C VAL A 135 -4.31 12.13 -13.23
N ASN A 136 -3.53 13.20 -13.46
CA ASN A 136 -3.97 14.37 -14.24
C ASN A 136 -5.33 14.95 -13.79
N ASN A 137 -5.50 15.19 -12.48
CA ASN A 137 -6.75 15.66 -11.86
C ASN A 137 -7.96 14.72 -12.06
N THR A 138 -7.70 13.44 -12.37
CA THR A 138 -8.72 12.39 -12.46
C THR A 138 -8.40 11.29 -11.47
N THR A 139 -9.36 10.97 -10.60
CA THR A 139 -9.24 9.83 -9.69
C THR A 139 -9.45 8.52 -10.45
N VAL A 140 -8.41 7.70 -10.54
CA VAL A 140 -8.49 6.32 -11.02
C VAL A 140 -8.54 5.39 -9.82
N SER A 141 -9.55 4.53 -9.73
CA SER A 141 -9.71 3.58 -8.63
C SER A 141 -9.67 2.13 -9.13
N MET A 142 -8.98 1.26 -8.39
CA MET A 142 -8.89 -0.17 -8.64
C MET A 142 -9.15 -0.97 -7.36
N LYS A 143 -9.63 -2.21 -7.50
CA LYS A 143 -9.86 -3.11 -6.37
C LYS A 143 -8.72 -4.13 -6.28
N ALA A 144 -8.24 -4.38 -5.06
CA ALA A 144 -7.17 -5.32 -4.77
C ALA A 144 -7.61 -6.30 -3.67
N ILE A 145 -7.24 -7.57 -3.80
CA ILE A 145 -7.57 -8.62 -2.83
C ILE A 145 -6.38 -8.82 -1.88
N ASN A 146 -6.66 -8.88 -0.57
CA ASN A 146 -5.71 -9.35 0.43
C ASN A 146 -5.69 -10.89 0.47
N TYR A 147 -4.89 -11.49 -0.41
CA TYR A 147 -4.77 -12.95 -0.51
C TYR A 147 -4.22 -13.61 0.76
N ILE A 148 -3.43 -12.90 1.58
CA ILE A 148 -2.81 -13.47 2.78
C ILE A 148 -3.87 -13.78 3.84
N GLU A 149 -4.89 -12.93 3.98
CA GLU A 149 -5.98 -13.14 4.94
C GLU A 149 -6.97 -14.24 4.54
N ILE A 150 -6.88 -14.76 3.31
CA ILE A 150 -7.64 -15.95 2.89
C ILE A 150 -7.09 -17.22 3.54
N ILE A 151 -5.79 -17.28 3.82
CA ILE A 151 -5.11 -18.46 4.38
C ILE A 151 -5.77 -18.97 5.68
N PRO A 152 -6.03 -18.14 6.72
CA PRO A 152 -6.70 -18.61 7.93
C PRO A 152 -8.15 -19.09 7.68
N ILE A 153 -8.86 -18.53 6.71
CA ILE A 153 -10.21 -18.98 6.33
C ILE A 153 -10.14 -20.38 5.71
N LEU A 154 -9.18 -20.60 4.79
CA LEU A 154 -8.93 -21.92 4.21
C LEU A 154 -8.51 -22.94 5.27
N LEU A 155 -7.71 -22.54 6.26
CA LEU A 155 -7.30 -23.42 7.37
C LEU A 155 -8.50 -23.96 8.16
N VAL A 156 -9.53 -23.13 8.39
CA VAL A 156 -10.78 -23.59 9.04
C VAL A 156 -11.44 -24.68 8.22
N LYS A 157 -11.57 -24.49 6.89
CA LYS A 157 -12.16 -25.49 6.01
C LYS A 157 -11.32 -26.76 5.90
N ILE A 158 -9.99 -26.66 5.92
CA ILE A 158 -9.11 -27.83 5.94
C ILE A 158 -9.29 -28.64 7.23
N LYS A 159 -9.40 -27.97 8.39
CA LYS A 159 -9.67 -28.64 9.67
C LYS A 159 -11.04 -29.33 9.69
N ASP A 160 -12.05 -28.67 9.13
CA ASP A 160 -13.39 -29.24 8.96
C ASP A 160 -13.36 -30.48 8.06
N LEU A 161 -12.70 -30.41 6.90
CA LEU A 161 -12.50 -31.54 6.01
C LEU A 161 -11.78 -32.71 6.70
N GLN A 162 -10.74 -32.45 7.48
CA GLN A 162 -10.04 -33.48 8.26
C GLN A 162 -10.98 -34.13 9.29
N SER A 163 -11.77 -33.34 10.01
CA SER A 163 -12.74 -33.86 10.98
C SER A 163 -13.79 -34.76 10.32
N GLN A 164 -14.26 -34.40 9.11
CA GLN A 164 -15.21 -35.23 8.37
C GLN A 164 -14.58 -36.56 7.94
N ILE A 165 -13.30 -36.54 7.50
CA ILE A 165 -12.55 -37.74 7.14
C ILE A 165 -12.41 -38.68 8.35
N ASP A 166 -12.05 -38.15 9.52
CA ASP A 166 -11.85 -38.95 10.73
C ASP A 166 -13.16 -39.65 11.17
N VAL A 167 -14.28 -38.93 11.10
CA VAL A 167 -15.62 -39.48 11.37
C VAL A 167 -16.00 -40.57 10.37
N LEU A 168 -15.72 -40.36 9.08
CA LEU A 168 -16.01 -41.36 8.04
C LEU A 168 -15.17 -42.63 8.22
N ASN A 169 -13.88 -42.49 8.53
CA ASN A 169 -13.00 -43.63 8.78
C ASN A 169 -13.43 -44.45 10.00
N THR A 170 -13.85 -43.77 11.07
CA THR A 170 -14.35 -44.45 12.29
C THR A 170 -15.58 -45.30 11.96
N LYS A 171 -16.53 -44.75 11.18
CA LYS A 171 -17.73 -45.48 10.73
C LYS A 171 -17.42 -46.68 9.82
N ILE A 172 -16.31 -46.65 9.09
CA ILE A 172 -15.86 -47.78 8.26
C ILE A 172 -15.26 -48.88 9.14
N VAL A 173 -14.51 -48.53 10.18
CA VAL A 173 -13.86 -49.50 11.09
C VAL A 173 -14.86 -50.21 12.01
N GLU A 174 -15.94 -49.54 12.39
CA GLU A 174 -17.00 -50.12 13.23
C GLU A 174 -17.94 -51.08 12.47
N LYS A 175 -17.76 -51.25 11.16
CA LYS A 175 -18.64 -52.01 10.26
C LYS A 175 -17.98 -53.28 9.74
#